data_AF-A0A0D5ZG82-F1
#
_entry.id   AF-A0A0D5ZG82-F1
#
_cell.length_a   1.000
_cell.length_b   1.000
_cell.length_c   1.000
_cell.angle_alpha   90.00
_cell.angle_beta   90.00
_cell.angle_gamma   90.00
#
_symmetry.space_group_name_H-M   'P 1'
#
loop_
_entity.id
_entity.type
_entity.pdbx_description
1 polymer ?
#
loop_
_entity_poly.entity_id
_entity_poly.type
_entity_poly.pdbx_seq_one_letter_code
_entity_poly.pdbx_strand_id
1 'polypeptide(L)'
;MGFYGFTLEKELFRLDNSALDGEVKKKIREFIDDIKLKDNLSENRLYYYAVRIRKVAEILGDKCLTAEAPDLKRAISEISSRKHKNGIKYSENTIEDYKIAVKRFYRWLISNDGEVPENVKWIKKKRVTNRHVKPDALITEAEMSLIVQNCKNARDKALFSLLYDSGCRIGELMTLKNKDVDFDQYGAVLSVTGKTGYRKVRVVGNSVPYLREWQNSHPHRNDEEFRLFCGISDNTRNKAMTYDDLHSALKKTLKRAGIKRRIYPHLFRHTRATILASKVTEAPLEAQMGWIHGSRMTQTYVHLSGRDQDNAILKAYSIDVKDEGLIQSERPSACPRCNEPNDRNSRFCWKCGMILDKTLTNEKLKEEADKIEESVLESEAVDDTTKSMIKSFSPEYKDLILEVVLSDVFKNSSKLEKIREELARKGMT
;
A
#
# COMPACT_ATOMS: atom_id res chain seq x y z
N MET A 1 -0.68 16.35 16.30
CA MET A 1 -1.92 16.57 15.50
C MET A 1 -2.52 15.25 15.06
N GLY A 2 -3.45 14.74 15.87
CA GLY A 2 -4.16 13.47 15.66
C GLY A 2 -5.00 13.42 14.39
N PHE A 3 -4.96 12.27 13.72
CA PHE A 3 -5.37 12.01 12.33
C PHE A 3 -6.85 11.64 12.12
N TYR A 4 -7.72 12.02 13.04
CA TYR A 4 -9.18 11.97 12.90
C TYR A 4 -9.72 13.24 13.55
N GLY A 5 -10.91 13.71 13.21
CA GLY A 5 -11.55 14.86 13.87
C GLY A 5 -11.77 14.76 15.40
N PHE A 6 -11.13 13.82 16.08
CA PHE A 6 -11.05 13.62 17.52
C PHE A 6 -9.64 13.95 18.02
N THR A 7 -9.51 15.08 18.72
CA THR A 7 -8.28 15.49 19.41
C THR A 7 -8.45 15.27 20.91
N LEU A 8 -7.33 15.22 21.65
CA LEU A 8 -7.37 15.22 23.10
C LEU A 8 -8.17 16.43 23.61
N GLU A 9 -7.92 17.62 23.05
CA GLU A 9 -8.64 18.85 23.38
C GLU A 9 -10.16 18.71 23.24
N LYS A 10 -10.65 18.13 22.13
CA LYS A 10 -12.08 17.89 21.93
C LYS A 10 -12.66 16.93 22.96
N GLU A 11 -11.89 15.95 23.40
CA GLU A 11 -12.35 15.03 24.43
C GLU A 11 -12.34 15.65 25.82
N LEU A 12 -11.34 16.47 26.14
CA LEU A 12 -11.32 17.25 27.38
C LEU A 12 -12.49 18.25 27.41
N PHE A 13 -12.81 18.89 26.29
CA PHE A 13 -14.01 19.72 26.17
C PHE A 13 -15.29 18.92 26.42
N ARG A 14 -15.39 17.67 25.94
CA ARG A 14 -16.54 16.80 26.25
C ARG A 14 -16.58 16.38 27.71
N LEU A 15 -15.43 16.19 28.34
CA LEU A 15 -15.34 15.90 29.78
C LEU A 15 -15.90 17.08 30.58
N ASP A 16 -15.57 18.31 30.22
CA ASP A 16 -16.09 19.53 30.88
C ASP A 16 -17.59 19.64 30.83
N ASN A 17 -18.14 19.40 29.64
CA ASN A 17 -19.56 19.54 29.35
C ASN A 17 -20.35 18.27 29.69
N SER A 18 -19.73 17.26 30.32
CA SER A 18 -20.43 16.06 30.78
C SER A 18 -21.25 16.34 32.05
N ALA A 19 -22.23 15.48 32.34
CA ALA A 19 -23.04 15.55 33.56
C ALA A 19 -22.31 15.02 34.83
N LEU A 20 -21.00 14.77 34.74
CA LEU A 20 -20.21 14.28 35.86
C LEU A 20 -20.03 15.34 36.95
N ASP A 21 -19.85 14.88 38.18
CA ASP A 21 -19.45 15.72 39.30
C ASP A 21 -18.12 16.45 39.02
N GLY A 22 -17.98 17.65 39.61
CA GLY A 22 -16.83 18.53 39.41
C GLY A 22 -15.51 17.90 39.86
N GLU A 23 -15.51 17.17 40.97
CA GLU A 23 -14.30 16.51 41.49
C GLU A 23 -13.91 15.33 40.62
N VAL A 24 -14.89 14.58 40.08
CA VAL A 24 -14.64 13.51 39.10
C VAL A 24 -13.95 14.06 37.86
N LYS A 25 -14.47 15.17 37.29
CA LYS A 25 -13.87 15.82 36.12
C LYS A 25 -12.43 16.26 36.38
N LYS A 26 -12.20 16.87 37.55
CA LYS A 26 -10.88 17.32 38.00
C LYS A 26 -9.89 16.16 38.09
N LYS A 27 -10.27 15.06 38.74
CA LYS A 27 -9.41 13.87 38.87
C LYS A 27 -9.08 13.22 37.55
N ILE A 28 -10.02 13.19 36.60
CA ILE A 28 -9.74 12.67 35.26
C ILE A 28 -8.72 13.56 34.53
N ARG A 29 -8.79 14.88 34.67
CA ARG A 29 -7.79 15.79 34.11
C ARG A 29 -6.42 15.60 34.73
N GLU A 30 -6.34 15.62 36.06
CA GLU A 30 -5.09 15.42 36.81
C GLU A 30 -4.41 14.11 36.36
N PHE A 31 -5.18 13.03 36.19
CA PHE A 31 -4.67 11.78 35.65
C PHE A 31 -4.06 11.94 34.25
N ILE A 32 -4.77 12.60 33.32
CA ILE A 32 -4.31 12.77 31.94
C ILE A 32 -3.06 13.63 31.87
N ASP A 33 -2.97 14.68 32.68
CA ASP A 33 -1.81 15.55 32.77
C ASP A 33 -0.61 14.82 33.40
N ASP A 34 -0.84 14.06 34.47
CA ASP A 34 0.19 13.26 35.13
C ASP A 34 0.80 12.20 34.19
N ILE A 35 -0.02 11.42 33.49
CA ILE A 35 0.51 10.40 32.57
C ILE A 35 1.15 11.05 31.33
N LYS A 36 0.74 12.27 30.95
CA LYS A 36 1.41 13.02 29.88
C LYS A 36 2.83 13.41 30.31
N LEU A 37 2.99 13.88 31.55
CA LEU A 37 4.28 14.30 32.11
C LEU A 37 5.18 13.10 32.43
N LYS A 38 4.66 12.09 33.14
CA LYS A 38 5.44 10.94 33.63
C LYS A 38 5.87 9.97 32.52
N ASP A 39 4.94 9.65 31.61
CA ASP A 39 5.13 8.54 30.65
C ASP A 39 5.45 9.02 29.21
N ASN A 40 5.51 10.35 28.97
CA ASN A 40 5.72 10.96 27.65
C ASN A 40 4.84 10.36 26.54
N LEU A 41 3.55 10.15 26.84
CA LEU A 41 2.63 9.46 25.94
C LEU A 41 2.19 10.36 24.78
N SER A 42 2.05 9.76 23.60
CA SER A 42 1.49 10.44 22.43
C SER A 42 0.06 10.95 22.69
N GLU A 43 -0.34 12.06 22.05
CA GLU A 43 -1.71 12.62 22.13
C GLU A 43 -2.81 11.58 21.90
N ASN A 44 -2.64 10.68 20.93
CA ASN A 44 -3.61 9.63 20.61
C ASN A 44 -3.82 8.66 21.79
N ARG A 45 -2.76 8.41 22.57
CA ARG A 45 -2.82 7.53 23.74
C ARG A 45 -3.45 8.23 24.94
N LEU A 46 -3.20 9.52 25.12
CA LEU A 46 -3.92 10.33 26.10
C LEU A 46 -5.42 10.38 25.77
N TYR A 47 -5.76 10.67 24.51
CA TYR A 47 -7.14 10.62 24.02
C TYR A 47 -7.78 9.24 24.27
N TYR A 48 -7.05 8.15 24.00
CA TYR A 48 -7.49 6.78 24.26
C TYR A 48 -7.92 6.57 25.72
N TYR A 49 -7.13 7.09 26.67
CA TYR A 49 -7.44 6.99 28.10
C TYR A 49 -8.60 7.89 28.49
N ALA A 50 -8.59 9.17 28.06
CA ALA A 50 -9.61 10.16 28.37
C ALA A 50 -11.02 9.68 27.97
N VAL A 51 -11.18 9.18 26.74
CA VAL A 51 -12.46 8.65 26.24
C VAL A 51 -12.99 7.51 27.11
N ARG A 52 -12.10 6.58 27.48
CA ARG A 52 -12.50 5.35 28.17
C ARG A 52 -12.87 5.63 29.61
N ILE A 53 -12.06 6.45 30.29
CA ILE A 53 -12.28 6.82 31.68
C ILE A 53 -13.55 7.66 31.79
N ARG A 54 -13.75 8.68 30.95
CA ARG A 54 -14.99 9.47 30.95
C ARG A 54 -16.23 8.59 30.79
N LYS A 55 -16.23 7.67 29.81
CA LYS A 55 -17.37 6.77 29.58
C LYS A 55 -17.65 5.81 30.74
N VAL A 56 -16.61 5.36 31.45
CA VAL A 56 -16.78 4.54 32.66
C VAL A 56 -17.29 5.39 33.81
N ALA A 57 -16.74 6.59 33.99
CA ALA A 57 -17.19 7.56 34.98
C ALA A 57 -18.67 7.92 34.78
N GLU A 58 -19.13 8.10 33.54
CA GLU A 58 -20.55 8.38 33.22
C GLU A 58 -21.51 7.27 33.67
N ILE A 59 -21.03 6.03 33.80
CA ILE A 59 -21.84 4.89 34.29
C ILE A 59 -21.78 4.77 35.81
N LEU A 60 -20.64 5.13 36.40
CA LEU A 60 -20.44 5.11 37.84
C LEU A 60 -21.09 6.31 38.53
N GLY A 61 -21.22 7.45 37.83
CA GLY A 61 -21.70 8.70 38.40
C GLY A 61 -20.85 9.13 39.59
N ASP A 62 -21.51 9.51 40.67
CA ASP A 62 -20.89 9.99 41.91
C ASP A 62 -20.00 8.94 42.58
N LYS A 63 -20.24 7.65 42.33
CA LYS A 63 -19.41 6.56 42.86
C LYS A 63 -18.06 6.43 42.14
N CYS A 64 -17.77 7.22 41.11
CA CYS A 64 -16.55 7.03 40.32
C CYS A 64 -15.27 7.04 41.16
N LEU A 65 -15.15 7.93 42.14
CA LEU A 65 -13.92 8.03 42.95
C LEU A 65 -13.83 6.98 44.06
N THR A 66 -14.97 6.42 44.47
CA THR A 66 -15.09 5.44 45.58
C THR A 66 -15.48 4.05 45.09
N ALA A 67 -15.44 3.79 43.79
CA ALA A 67 -15.96 2.57 43.19
C ALA A 67 -15.22 1.31 43.67
N GLU A 68 -15.97 0.32 44.11
CA GLU A 68 -15.46 -0.99 44.48
C GLU A 68 -15.44 -1.95 43.28
N ALA A 69 -14.85 -3.14 43.46
CA ALA A 69 -14.80 -4.16 42.41
C ALA A 69 -16.17 -4.50 41.78
N PRO A 70 -17.28 -4.63 42.54
CA PRO A 70 -18.59 -4.90 41.97
C PRO A 70 -19.09 -3.76 41.06
N ASP A 71 -18.88 -2.50 41.45
CA ASP A 71 -19.28 -1.33 40.65
C ASP A 71 -18.54 -1.28 39.32
N LEU A 72 -17.22 -1.53 39.35
CA LEU A 72 -16.39 -1.57 38.14
C LEU A 72 -16.77 -2.73 37.22
N LYS A 73 -17.10 -3.90 37.77
CA LYS A 73 -17.62 -5.03 36.99
C LYS A 73 -18.95 -4.68 36.33
N ARG A 74 -19.86 -4.03 37.05
CA ARG A 74 -21.15 -3.55 36.52
C ARG A 74 -20.95 -2.55 35.39
N ALA A 75 -20.09 -1.54 35.58
CA ALA A 75 -19.82 -0.54 34.56
C ALA A 75 -19.22 -1.14 33.28
N ILE A 76 -18.27 -2.07 33.41
CA ILE A 76 -17.67 -2.76 32.25
C ILE A 76 -18.68 -3.70 31.57
N SER A 77 -19.54 -4.37 32.34
CA SER A 77 -20.64 -5.17 31.81
C SER A 77 -21.61 -4.32 31.00
N GLU A 78 -22.00 -3.16 31.52
CA GLU A 78 -22.87 -2.24 30.80
C GLU A 78 -22.21 -1.78 29.48
N ILE A 79 -20.94 -1.39 29.51
CA ILE A 79 -20.19 -1.05 28.29
C ILE A 79 -20.22 -2.20 27.30
N SER A 80 -20.01 -3.45 27.73
CA SER A 80 -20.02 -4.62 26.85
C SER A 80 -21.39 -4.87 26.20
N SER A 81 -22.46 -4.47 26.89
CA SER A 81 -23.84 -4.60 26.41
C SER A 81 -24.26 -3.49 25.44
N ARG A 82 -23.60 -2.32 25.50
CA ARG A 82 -23.89 -1.17 24.62
C ARG A 82 -23.63 -1.54 23.16
N LYS A 83 -24.59 -1.18 22.31
CA LYS A 83 -24.49 -1.30 20.85
C LYS A 83 -24.01 0.01 20.25
N HIS A 84 -23.16 -0.08 19.24
CA HIS A 84 -22.85 1.05 18.36
C HIS A 84 -24.09 1.49 17.58
N LYS A 85 -24.02 2.65 16.92
CA LYS A 85 -25.10 3.19 16.06
C LYS A 85 -25.58 2.21 14.98
N ASN A 86 -24.76 1.23 14.61
CA ASN A 86 -25.06 0.19 13.63
C ASN A 86 -25.58 -1.13 14.27
N GLY A 87 -25.95 -1.12 15.55
CA GLY A 87 -26.48 -2.28 16.27
C GLY A 87 -25.43 -3.30 16.74
N ILE A 88 -24.14 -3.08 16.44
CA ILE A 88 -23.06 -4.03 16.76
C ILE A 88 -22.50 -3.76 18.16
N LYS A 89 -22.33 -4.81 18.97
CA LYS A 89 -21.68 -4.72 20.29
C LYS A 89 -20.17 -4.44 20.16
N TYR A 90 -19.56 -3.91 21.22
CA TYR A 90 -18.11 -3.77 21.25
C TYR A 90 -17.40 -5.11 21.10
N SER A 91 -16.28 -5.11 20.38
CA SER A 91 -15.41 -6.28 20.30
C SER A 91 -14.77 -6.61 21.64
N GLU A 92 -14.39 -7.87 21.86
CA GLU A 92 -13.68 -8.29 23.08
C GLU A 92 -12.42 -7.47 23.35
N ASN A 93 -11.66 -7.14 22.30
CA ASN A 93 -10.47 -6.29 22.41
C ASN A 93 -10.82 -4.88 22.91
N THR A 94 -11.92 -4.31 22.44
CA THR A 94 -12.37 -3.00 22.92
C THR A 94 -12.76 -3.06 24.40
N ILE A 95 -13.40 -4.13 24.85
CA ILE A 95 -13.73 -4.32 26.28
C ILE A 95 -12.46 -4.48 27.11
N GLU A 96 -11.48 -5.22 26.60
CA GLU A 96 -10.17 -5.35 27.25
C GLU A 96 -9.44 -4.00 27.34
N ASP A 97 -9.50 -3.18 26.29
CA ASP A 97 -8.96 -1.82 26.30
C ASP A 97 -9.59 -0.96 27.41
N TYR A 98 -10.91 -1.06 27.63
CA TYR A 98 -11.60 -0.40 28.75
C TYR A 98 -11.06 -0.90 30.09
N LYS A 99 -10.93 -2.21 30.27
CA LYS A 99 -10.36 -2.80 31.49
C LYS A 99 -8.95 -2.29 31.78
N ILE A 100 -8.09 -2.22 30.75
CA ILE A 100 -6.72 -1.70 30.87
C ILE A 100 -6.71 -0.23 31.27
N ALA A 101 -7.59 0.59 30.67
CA ALA A 101 -7.71 2.01 31.01
C ALA A 101 -8.18 2.21 32.45
N VAL A 102 -9.22 1.49 32.88
CA VAL A 102 -9.74 1.50 34.25
C VAL A 102 -8.67 1.09 35.24
N LYS A 103 -7.96 -0.02 34.98
CA LYS A 103 -6.89 -0.49 35.87
C LYS A 103 -5.78 0.55 36.05
N ARG A 104 -5.37 1.24 34.97
CA ARG A 104 -4.37 2.31 35.04
C ARG A 104 -4.88 3.51 35.83
N PHE A 105 -6.12 3.94 35.59
CA PHE A 105 -6.72 5.07 36.31
C PHE A 105 -6.83 4.83 37.81
N TYR A 106 -7.37 3.69 38.26
CA TYR A 106 -7.51 3.42 39.70
C TYR A 106 -6.17 3.16 40.40
N ARG A 107 -5.19 2.59 39.70
CA ARG A 107 -3.83 2.48 40.22
C ARG A 107 -3.22 3.87 40.46
N TRP A 108 -3.41 4.81 39.54
CA TRP A 108 -3.01 6.19 39.75
C TRP A 108 -3.81 6.84 40.89
N LEU A 109 -5.14 6.71 40.89
CA LEU A 109 -6.05 7.38 41.83
C LEU A 109 -5.83 6.96 43.29
N ILE A 110 -5.67 5.66 43.54
CA ILE A 110 -5.62 5.10 44.90
C ILE A 110 -4.18 4.98 45.42
N SER A 111 -3.21 4.69 44.53
CA SER A 111 -1.86 4.33 44.94
C SER A 111 -0.76 5.21 44.34
N ASN A 112 -1.12 6.27 43.59
CA ASN A 112 -0.17 7.11 42.84
C ASN A 112 0.80 6.26 41.99
N ASP A 113 0.24 5.28 41.25
CA ASP A 113 0.96 4.28 40.45
C ASP A 113 1.77 3.22 41.22
N GLY A 114 1.59 3.11 42.54
CA GLY A 114 2.12 2.07 43.42
C GLY A 114 1.51 0.68 43.20
N GLU A 115 1.11 0.00 44.27
CA GLU A 115 0.53 -1.35 44.16
C GLU A 115 -0.85 -1.36 43.47
N VAL A 116 -1.20 -2.49 42.86
CA VAL A 116 -2.51 -2.63 42.19
C VAL A 116 -3.63 -2.67 43.24
N PRO A 117 -4.57 -1.70 43.25
CA PRO A 117 -5.62 -1.65 44.25
C PRO A 117 -6.60 -2.82 44.14
N GLU A 118 -7.20 -3.21 45.27
CA GLU A 118 -8.09 -4.38 45.37
C GLU A 118 -9.27 -4.32 44.38
N ASN A 119 -9.85 -3.13 44.19
CA ASN A 119 -11.00 -2.91 43.31
C ASN A 119 -10.71 -3.25 41.83
N VAL A 120 -9.43 -3.29 41.41
CA VAL A 120 -9.01 -3.60 40.03
C VAL A 120 -8.09 -4.83 39.91
N LYS A 121 -7.79 -5.55 41.00
CA LYS A 121 -6.95 -6.77 40.96
C LYS A 121 -7.52 -7.87 40.06
N TRP A 122 -8.85 -7.96 39.96
CA TRP A 122 -9.55 -8.93 39.10
C TRP A 122 -9.30 -8.69 37.60
N ILE A 123 -8.84 -7.51 37.21
CA ILE A 123 -8.49 -7.19 35.83
C ILE A 123 -7.12 -7.80 35.50
N LYS A 124 -7.15 -8.97 34.88
CA LYS A 124 -5.97 -9.69 34.38
C LYS A 124 -5.84 -9.48 32.88
N LYS A 125 -4.61 -9.24 32.41
CA LYS A 125 -4.29 -9.13 30.98
C LYS A 125 -4.55 -10.48 30.33
N LYS A 126 -5.55 -10.59 29.46
CA LYS A 126 -5.73 -11.82 28.66
C LYS A 126 -4.46 -12.08 27.84
N ARG A 127 -3.97 -13.32 27.84
CA ARG A 127 -3.00 -13.76 26.81
C ARG A 127 -3.74 -13.67 25.48
N VAL A 128 -3.33 -12.72 24.63
CA VAL A 128 -3.89 -12.59 23.28
C VAL A 128 -3.64 -13.92 22.57
N THR A 129 -4.70 -14.64 22.22
CA THR A 129 -4.60 -15.73 21.26
C THR A 129 -4.35 -15.08 19.90
N ASN A 130 -3.24 -15.43 19.24
CA ASN A 130 -2.89 -14.84 17.95
C ASN A 130 -4.02 -15.13 16.96
N ARG A 131 -4.81 -14.12 16.59
CA ARG A 131 -5.62 -14.21 15.38
C ARG A 131 -4.65 -14.03 14.21
N HIS A 132 -4.06 -15.14 13.77
CA HIS A 132 -3.26 -15.16 12.57
C HIS A 132 -4.14 -14.71 11.40
N VAL A 133 -3.63 -13.78 10.59
CA VAL A 133 -4.27 -13.46 9.31
C VAL A 133 -4.13 -14.73 8.46
N LYS A 134 -5.27 -15.34 8.09
CA LYS A 134 -5.27 -16.52 7.24
C LYS A 134 -4.65 -16.16 5.88
N PRO A 135 -3.86 -17.05 5.25
CA PRO A 135 -3.29 -16.81 3.92
C PRO A 135 -4.33 -16.34 2.88
N ASP A 136 -5.55 -16.89 2.92
CA ASP A 136 -6.66 -16.52 2.02
C ASP A 136 -7.15 -15.08 2.18
N ALA A 137 -6.75 -14.39 3.26
CA ALA A 137 -7.09 -12.99 3.47
C ALA A 137 -6.11 -12.03 2.78
N LEU A 138 -4.94 -12.49 2.34
CA LEU A 138 -3.90 -11.64 1.74
C LEU A 138 -4.35 -11.02 0.41
N ILE A 139 -3.66 -9.95 -0.02
CA ILE A 139 -3.92 -9.31 -1.30
C ILE A 139 -3.21 -10.10 -2.40
N THR A 140 -3.94 -10.55 -3.41
CA THR A 140 -3.34 -11.24 -4.55
C THR A 140 -2.74 -10.24 -5.54
N GLU A 141 -1.79 -10.68 -6.38
CA GLU A 141 -1.23 -9.83 -7.44
C GLU A 141 -2.30 -9.32 -8.43
N ALA A 142 -3.30 -10.16 -8.72
CA ALA A 142 -4.44 -9.79 -9.57
C ALA A 142 -5.28 -8.68 -8.93
N GLU A 143 -5.60 -8.78 -7.63
CA GLU A 143 -6.30 -7.72 -6.91
C GLU A 143 -5.48 -6.44 -6.83
N MET A 144 -4.17 -6.55 -6.61
CA MET A 144 -3.27 -5.39 -6.60
C MET A 144 -3.27 -4.68 -7.96
N SER A 145 -3.21 -5.45 -9.05
CA SER A 145 -3.30 -4.93 -10.42
C SER A 145 -4.64 -4.21 -10.65
N LEU A 146 -5.75 -4.82 -10.23
CA LEU A 146 -7.08 -4.20 -10.30
C LEU A 146 -7.16 -2.90 -9.48
N ILE A 147 -6.57 -2.86 -8.28
CA ILE A 147 -6.52 -1.65 -7.44
C ILE A 147 -5.80 -0.53 -8.18
N VAL A 148 -4.61 -0.79 -8.74
CA VAL A 148 -3.80 0.22 -9.44
C VAL A 148 -4.48 0.71 -10.71
N GLN A 149 -5.02 -0.19 -11.53
CA GLN A 149 -5.73 0.15 -12.77
C GLN A 149 -6.96 1.03 -12.50
N ASN A 150 -7.62 0.85 -11.35
CA ASN A 150 -8.80 1.60 -10.98
C ASN A 150 -8.51 2.87 -10.16
N CYS A 151 -7.24 3.23 -9.92
CA CYS A 151 -6.86 4.53 -9.37
C CYS A 151 -7.03 5.64 -10.41
N LYS A 152 -7.61 6.77 -9.99
CA LYS A 152 -7.92 7.90 -10.90
C LYS A 152 -6.77 8.88 -11.12
N ASN A 153 -5.71 8.78 -10.34
CA ASN A 153 -4.62 9.75 -10.33
C ASN A 153 -3.29 9.07 -9.97
N ALA A 154 -2.18 9.69 -10.35
CA ALA A 154 -0.83 9.17 -10.11
C ALA A 154 -0.53 9.01 -8.61
N ARG A 155 -1.00 9.93 -7.76
CA ARG A 155 -0.84 9.87 -6.30
C ARG A 155 -1.38 8.57 -5.71
N ASP A 156 -2.64 8.23 -6.00
CA ASP A 156 -3.30 7.05 -5.44
C ASP A 156 -2.69 5.75 -5.99
N LYS A 157 -2.24 5.75 -7.25
CA LYS A 157 -1.46 4.63 -7.82
C LYS A 157 -0.19 4.42 -7.01
N ALA A 158 0.64 5.45 -6.89
CA ALA A 158 1.89 5.43 -6.13
C ALA A 158 1.67 5.02 -4.67
N LEU A 159 0.66 5.56 -4.02
CA LEU A 159 0.36 5.29 -2.61
C LEU A 159 0.00 3.82 -2.34
N PHE A 160 -0.92 3.25 -3.12
CA PHE A 160 -1.35 1.87 -2.90
C PHE A 160 -0.30 0.86 -3.38
N SER A 161 0.38 1.12 -4.49
CA SER A 161 1.50 0.28 -4.92
C SER A 161 2.63 0.31 -3.90
N LEU A 162 2.96 1.48 -3.34
CA LEU A 162 4.02 1.62 -2.33
C LEU A 162 3.64 0.96 -1.01
N LEU A 163 2.38 1.05 -0.57
CA LEU A 163 1.88 0.30 0.60
C LEU A 163 2.09 -1.21 0.44
N TYR A 164 1.77 -1.72 -0.75
CA TYR A 164 1.92 -3.13 -1.08
C TYR A 164 3.39 -3.56 -1.12
N ASP A 165 4.26 -2.77 -1.75
CA ASP A 165 5.65 -3.14 -2.03
C ASP A 165 6.59 -2.92 -0.84
N SER A 166 6.44 -1.78 -0.14
CA SER A 166 7.29 -1.43 1.01
C SER A 166 6.96 -2.19 2.29
N GLY A 167 5.70 -2.58 2.48
CA GLY A 167 5.21 -3.11 3.76
C GLY A 167 5.21 -2.09 4.90
N CYS A 168 5.45 -0.80 4.63
CA CYS A 168 5.42 0.26 5.65
C CYS A 168 4.07 0.36 6.33
N ARG A 169 4.07 0.84 7.58
CA ARG A 169 2.82 1.24 8.23
C ARG A 169 2.28 2.46 7.49
N ILE A 170 0.97 2.53 7.33
CA ILE A 170 0.29 3.70 6.77
C ILE A 170 0.76 5.01 7.43
N GLY A 171 0.87 5.06 8.76
CA GLY A 171 1.35 6.25 9.46
C GLY A 171 2.76 6.69 9.05
N GLU A 172 3.64 5.75 8.70
CA GLU A 172 5.00 6.04 8.23
C GLU A 172 4.96 6.67 6.83
N LEU A 173 4.16 6.10 5.91
CA LEU A 173 4.00 6.65 4.55
C LEU A 173 3.32 8.02 4.54
N MET A 174 2.31 8.22 5.39
CA MET A 174 1.64 9.52 5.53
C MET A 174 2.57 10.61 6.07
N THR A 175 3.67 10.22 6.72
CA THR A 175 4.68 11.14 7.21
C THR A 175 5.87 11.34 6.28
N LEU A 176 5.99 10.59 5.19
CA LEU A 176 7.08 10.77 4.24
C LEU A 176 7.05 12.17 3.62
N LYS A 177 8.24 12.73 3.45
CA LYS A 177 8.49 13.96 2.71
C LYS A 177 9.13 13.65 1.36
N ASN A 178 9.21 14.64 0.48
CA ASN A 178 9.85 14.47 -0.83
C ASN A 178 11.32 14.05 -0.71
N LYS A 179 12.05 14.64 0.24
CA LYS A 179 13.46 14.29 0.53
C LYS A 179 13.68 12.89 1.11
N ASP A 180 12.62 12.23 1.60
CA ASP A 180 12.73 10.94 2.26
C ASP A 180 12.75 9.77 1.25
N VAL A 181 12.80 10.08 -0.06
CA VAL A 181 12.77 9.10 -1.15
C VAL A 181 13.99 9.30 -2.05
N ASP A 182 14.92 8.36 -1.97
CA ASP A 182 16.10 8.32 -2.82
C ASP A 182 15.94 7.25 -3.90
N PHE A 183 16.24 7.59 -5.16
CA PHE A 183 16.24 6.63 -6.26
C PHE A 183 17.65 6.21 -6.65
N ASP A 184 17.83 4.92 -6.92
CA ASP A 184 19.04 4.36 -7.50
C ASP A 184 18.72 3.49 -8.73
N GLN A 185 19.71 2.78 -9.24
CA GLN A 185 19.56 1.89 -10.40
C GLN A 185 18.69 0.65 -10.14
N TYR A 186 18.44 0.32 -8.87
CA TYR A 186 17.67 -0.86 -8.48
C TYR A 186 16.23 -0.55 -8.07
N GLY A 187 15.94 0.70 -7.71
CA GLY A 187 14.60 1.15 -7.33
C GLY A 187 14.63 2.40 -6.46
N ALA A 188 13.96 2.34 -5.31
CA ALA A 188 13.90 3.43 -4.34
C ALA A 188 14.32 2.96 -2.92
N VAL A 189 14.81 3.90 -2.12
CA VAL A 189 15.01 3.78 -0.68
C VAL A 189 14.13 4.81 0.01
N LEU A 190 13.28 4.35 0.93
CA LEU A 190 12.48 5.23 1.77
C LEU A 190 13.13 5.40 3.13
N SER A 191 13.30 6.64 3.57
CA SER A 191 13.76 7.00 4.90
C SER A 191 12.55 7.22 5.81
N VAL A 192 12.15 6.20 6.57
CA VAL A 192 10.90 6.22 7.36
C VAL A 192 11.17 6.27 8.86
N THR A 193 10.40 7.10 9.58
CA THR A 193 10.41 7.14 11.04
C THR A 193 9.06 6.70 11.58
N GLY A 194 9.05 5.65 12.40
CA GLY A 194 7.84 5.12 13.03
C GLY A 194 7.99 4.95 14.53
N LYS A 195 7.05 4.22 15.14
CA LYS A 195 7.08 3.89 16.58
C LYS A 195 8.37 3.18 17.00
N THR A 196 8.96 2.41 16.10
CA THR A 196 10.18 1.62 16.34
C THR A 196 11.45 2.37 15.96
N GLY A 197 11.36 3.68 15.69
CA GLY A 197 12.49 4.51 15.28
C GLY A 197 12.62 4.67 13.76
N TYR A 198 13.75 5.25 13.38
CA TYR A 198 14.15 5.49 12.00
C TYR A 198 14.66 4.21 11.33
N ARG A 199 14.33 4.00 10.07
CA ARG A 199 14.90 2.93 9.23
C ARG A 199 14.85 3.28 7.75
N LYS A 200 15.69 2.61 6.97
CA LYS A 200 15.63 2.63 5.50
C LYS A 200 14.85 1.42 5.00
N VAL A 201 13.95 1.63 4.05
CA VAL A 201 13.10 0.59 3.45
C VAL A 201 13.38 0.53 1.96
N ARG A 202 13.82 -0.64 1.49
CA ARG A 202 14.15 -0.85 0.08
C ARG A 202 12.88 -1.21 -0.70
N VAL A 203 12.67 -0.54 -1.84
CA VAL A 203 11.53 -0.76 -2.72
C VAL A 203 12.04 -1.01 -4.13
N VAL A 204 11.73 -2.17 -4.69
CA VAL A 204 12.23 -2.63 -6.01
C VAL A 204 11.13 -3.14 -6.93
N GLY A 205 9.90 -3.28 -6.44
CA GLY A 205 8.79 -3.82 -7.20
C GLY A 205 8.09 -2.78 -8.08
N ASN A 206 6.95 -3.18 -8.64
CA ASN A 206 6.12 -2.39 -9.56
C ASN A 206 5.65 -1.04 -9.01
N SER A 207 5.90 -0.73 -7.73
CA SER A 207 5.60 0.59 -7.17
C SER A 207 6.56 1.69 -7.63
N VAL A 208 7.80 1.34 -8.04
CA VAL A 208 8.85 2.32 -8.40
C VAL A 208 8.44 3.23 -9.57
N PRO A 209 7.91 2.73 -10.70
CA PRO A 209 7.43 3.57 -11.81
C PRO A 209 6.35 4.56 -11.37
N TYR A 210 5.35 4.09 -10.62
CA TYR A 210 4.26 4.95 -10.14
C TYR A 210 4.76 6.01 -9.16
N LEU A 211 5.73 5.67 -8.31
CA LEU A 211 6.34 6.61 -7.38
C LEU A 211 7.13 7.71 -8.12
N ARG A 212 7.88 7.34 -9.16
CA ARG A 212 8.58 8.31 -10.03
C ARG A 212 7.61 9.23 -10.76
N GLU A 213 6.59 8.66 -11.38
CA GLU A 213 5.53 9.43 -12.07
C GLU A 213 4.88 10.43 -11.12
N TRP A 214 4.55 10.00 -9.89
CA TRP A 214 3.96 10.86 -8.88
C TRP A 214 4.92 11.96 -8.42
N GLN A 215 6.18 11.66 -8.12
CA GLN A 215 7.15 12.71 -7.74
C GLN A 215 7.35 13.75 -8.85
N ASN A 216 7.43 13.32 -10.11
CA ASN A 216 7.60 14.23 -11.24
C ASN A 216 6.42 15.18 -11.43
N SER A 217 5.21 14.68 -11.15
CA SER A 217 3.95 15.43 -11.21
C SER A 217 3.52 16.03 -9.87
N HIS A 218 4.35 15.92 -8.82
CA HIS A 218 4.00 16.35 -7.48
C HIS A 218 3.83 17.88 -7.43
N PRO A 219 2.71 18.42 -6.89
CA PRO A 219 2.45 19.87 -6.90
C PRO A 219 3.55 20.71 -6.23
N HIS A 220 4.22 20.13 -5.23
CA HIS A 220 5.31 20.75 -4.46
C HIS A 220 6.62 19.99 -4.66
N ARG A 221 6.93 19.51 -5.88
CA ARG A 221 8.09 18.63 -6.12
C ARG A 221 9.44 19.22 -5.72
N ASN A 222 9.57 20.55 -5.75
CA ASN A 222 10.81 21.27 -5.40
C ASN A 222 10.90 21.58 -3.89
N ASP A 223 9.86 21.31 -3.12
CA ASP A 223 9.88 21.48 -1.66
C ASP A 223 10.18 20.12 -1.01
N GLU A 224 11.43 19.97 -0.59
CA GLU A 224 11.96 18.79 0.08
C GLU A 224 11.24 18.44 1.37
N GLU A 225 10.76 19.45 2.10
CA GLU A 225 10.11 19.30 3.40
C GLU A 225 8.62 19.00 3.29
N PHE A 226 8.04 19.20 2.11
CA PHE A 226 6.63 18.94 1.86
C PHE A 226 6.33 17.44 1.90
N ARG A 227 5.09 17.10 2.31
CA ARG A 227 4.64 15.71 2.40
C ARG A 227 4.54 15.09 1.01
N LEU A 228 5.15 13.92 0.85
CA LEU A 228 5.13 13.14 -0.39
C LEU A 228 3.70 12.84 -0.85
N PHE A 229 2.78 12.55 0.07
CA PHE A 229 1.37 12.34 -0.23
C PHE A 229 0.53 13.52 0.28
N CYS A 230 0.00 14.29 -0.65
CA CYS A 230 -0.75 15.51 -0.40
C CYS A 230 -2.16 15.47 -1.00
N GLY A 231 -3.02 16.41 -0.62
CA GLY A 231 -4.31 16.61 -1.27
C GLY A 231 -4.13 17.07 -2.73
N ILE A 232 -5.01 16.63 -3.62
CA ILE A 232 -4.95 16.95 -5.06
C ILE A 232 -6.16 17.76 -5.54
N SER A 233 -7.15 17.96 -4.68
CA SER A 233 -8.32 18.79 -4.97
C SER A 233 -8.04 20.23 -4.55
N ASP A 234 -8.71 21.21 -5.15
CA ASP A 234 -8.41 22.64 -4.89
C ASP A 234 -8.46 23.00 -3.40
N ASN A 235 -9.41 22.42 -2.66
CA ASN A 235 -9.56 22.64 -1.21
C ASN A 235 -8.50 21.94 -0.33
N THR A 236 -7.69 21.04 -0.91
CA THR A 236 -6.71 20.21 -0.19
C THR A 236 -5.30 20.25 -0.80
N ARG A 237 -5.10 20.97 -1.92
CA ARG A 237 -3.89 20.99 -2.76
C ARG A 237 -2.58 21.32 -2.05
N ASN A 238 -2.68 22.05 -0.94
CA ASN A 238 -1.54 22.50 -0.12
C ASN A 238 -1.53 21.85 1.27
N LYS A 239 -2.25 20.75 1.45
CA LYS A 239 -2.35 20.07 2.74
C LYS A 239 -1.84 18.64 2.61
N ALA A 240 -1.19 18.18 3.68
CA ALA A 240 -0.90 16.76 3.85
C ALA A 240 -2.18 15.96 3.68
N MET A 241 -2.08 14.81 3.00
CA MET A 241 -3.19 13.88 2.94
C MET A 241 -3.51 13.40 4.37
N THR A 242 -4.78 13.26 4.70
CA THR A 242 -5.19 12.72 6.01
C THR A 242 -5.41 11.21 5.93
N TYR A 243 -5.52 10.56 7.09
CA TYR A 243 -5.84 9.14 7.17
C TYR A 243 -7.24 8.85 6.60
N ASP A 244 -8.20 9.77 6.83
CA ASP A 244 -9.55 9.69 6.29
C ASP A 244 -9.58 9.83 4.76
N ASP A 245 -8.75 10.72 4.21
CA ASP A 245 -8.58 10.85 2.76
C ASP A 245 -8.11 9.53 2.15
N LEU A 246 -7.15 8.87 2.79
CA LEU A 246 -6.61 7.59 2.32
C LEU A 246 -7.66 6.49 2.38
N HIS A 247 -8.38 6.36 3.49
CA HIS A 247 -9.47 5.38 3.60
C HIS A 247 -10.58 5.63 2.58
N SER A 248 -10.94 6.89 2.37
CA SER A 248 -11.91 7.31 1.36
C SER A 248 -11.43 6.96 -0.04
N ALA A 249 -10.16 7.26 -0.37
CA ALA A 249 -9.54 6.92 -1.64
C ALA A 249 -9.55 5.40 -1.86
N LEU A 250 -9.08 4.63 -0.89
CA LEU A 250 -9.03 3.16 -0.95
C LEU A 250 -10.43 2.57 -1.15
N LYS A 251 -11.42 2.99 -0.34
CA LYS A 251 -12.81 2.53 -0.46
C LYS A 251 -13.38 2.81 -1.84
N LYS A 252 -13.15 4.02 -2.38
CA LYS A 252 -13.63 4.40 -3.72
C LYS A 252 -12.93 3.57 -4.80
N THR A 253 -11.63 3.31 -4.66
CA THR A 253 -10.87 2.48 -5.61
C THR A 253 -11.34 1.03 -5.60
N LEU A 254 -11.50 0.42 -4.43
CA LEU A 254 -12.02 -0.95 -4.30
C LEU A 254 -13.42 -1.10 -4.91
N LYS A 255 -14.29 -0.11 -4.71
CA LYS A 255 -15.63 -0.09 -5.33
C LYS A 255 -15.54 -0.08 -6.86
N ARG A 256 -14.64 0.72 -7.45
CA ARG A 256 -14.43 0.76 -8.90
C ARG A 256 -13.85 -0.54 -9.45
N ALA A 257 -12.90 -1.12 -8.71
CA ALA A 257 -12.27 -2.40 -9.04
C ALA A 257 -13.20 -3.61 -8.89
N GLY A 258 -14.43 -3.44 -8.41
CA GLY A 258 -15.36 -4.56 -8.17
C GLY A 258 -14.99 -5.46 -6.99
N ILE A 259 -14.02 -5.06 -6.15
CA ILE A 259 -13.54 -5.86 -5.02
C ILE A 259 -14.51 -5.68 -3.84
N LYS A 260 -15.33 -6.72 -3.59
CA LYS A 260 -16.36 -6.70 -2.53
C LYS A 260 -15.81 -6.96 -1.13
N ARG A 261 -14.69 -7.68 -1.01
CA ARG A 261 -14.10 -8.00 0.29
C ARG A 261 -13.41 -6.80 0.92
N ARG A 262 -13.28 -6.81 2.24
CA ARG A 262 -12.68 -5.71 2.99
C ARG A 262 -11.15 -5.74 2.88
N ILE A 263 -10.59 -4.77 2.16
CA ILE A 263 -9.16 -4.45 2.16
C ILE A 263 -8.93 -3.18 2.98
N TYR A 264 -7.92 -3.20 3.86
CA TYR A 264 -7.56 -2.08 4.73
C TYR A 264 -6.03 -1.94 4.80
N PRO A 265 -5.47 -0.77 5.19
CA PRO A 265 -4.05 -0.49 5.04
C PRO A 265 -3.10 -1.51 5.68
N HIS A 266 -3.45 -2.06 6.85
CA HIS A 266 -2.64 -3.09 7.49
C HIS A 266 -2.59 -4.41 6.71
N LEU A 267 -3.58 -4.71 5.86
CA LEU A 267 -3.59 -5.93 5.05
C LEU A 267 -2.50 -5.93 3.97
N PHE A 268 -2.18 -4.77 3.39
CA PHE A 268 -1.02 -4.61 2.49
C PHE A 268 0.27 -5.02 3.20
N ARG A 269 0.45 -4.53 4.43
CA ARG A 269 1.60 -4.88 5.27
C ARG A 269 1.65 -6.37 5.63
N HIS A 270 0.51 -6.98 5.98
CA HIS A 270 0.44 -8.43 6.22
C HIS A 270 0.88 -9.20 4.97
N THR A 271 0.40 -8.77 3.80
CA THR A 271 0.72 -9.40 2.52
C THR A 271 2.22 -9.33 2.22
N ARG A 272 2.82 -8.14 2.31
CA ARG A 272 4.26 -7.98 2.09
C ARG A 272 5.11 -8.76 3.09
N ALA A 273 4.72 -8.75 4.37
CA ALA A 273 5.42 -9.52 5.39
C ALA A 273 5.39 -11.02 5.11
N THR A 274 4.25 -11.57 4.69
CA THR A 274 4.14 -12.99 4.32
C THR A 274 4.97 -13.32 3.10
N ILE A 275 4.92 -12.48 2.05
CA ILE A 275 5.74 -12.66 0.85
C ILE A 275 7.23 -12.68 1.22
N LEU A 276 7.70 -11.67 1.95
CA LEU A 276 9.11 -11.58 2.35
C LEU A 276 9.53 -12.73 3.28
N ALA A 277 8.69 -13.12 4.25
CA ALA A 277 9.00 -14.24 5.14
C ALA A 277 9.19 -15.57 4.41
N SER A 278 8.68 -15.71 3.18
CA SER A 278 8.86 -16.88 2.32
C SER A 278 10.03 -16.77 1.32
N LYS A 279 10.76 -15.64 1.34
CA LYS A 279 11.77 -15.31 0.31
C LYS A 279 13.07 -14.75 0.89
N VAL A 280 13.07 -14.28 2.14
CA VAL A 280 14.25 -13.73 2.82
C VAL A 280 14.37 -14.26 4.24
N THR A 281 15.58 -14.21 4.79
CA THR A 281 15.86 -14.57 6.18
C THR A 281 15.24 -13.58 7.17
N GLU A 282 15.21 -13.93 8.46
CA GLU A 282 14.58 -13.12 9.52
C GLU A 282 15.17 -11.70 9.60
N ALA A 283 16.49 -11.53 9.62
CA ALA A 283 17.08 -10.22 9.85
C ALA A 283 16.74 -9.17 8.76
N PRO A 284 16.83 -9.48 7.45
CA PRO A 284 16.33 -8.58 6.40
C PRO A 284 14.83 -8.30 6.48
N LEU A 285 14.01 -9.31 6.79
CA LEU A 285 12.56 -9.14 7.01
C LEU A 285 12.31 -8.15 8.14
N GLU A 286 12.95 -8.34 9.29
CA GLU A 286 12.78 -7.50 10.47
C GLU A 286 13.25 -6.07 10.22
N ALA A 287 14.38 -5.89 9.52
CA ALA A 287 14.86 -4.58 9.12
C ALA A 287 13.87 -3.86 8.20
N GLN A 288 13.37 -4.53 7.15
CA GLN A 288 12.36 -3.98 6.23
C GLN A 288 11.07 -3.59 6.97
N MET A 289 10.57 -4.50 7.81
CA MET A 289 9.32 -4.31 8.53
C MET A 289 9.47 -3.36 9.73
N GLY A 290 10.67 -3.14 10.25
CA GLY A 290 10.89 -2.42 11.51
C GLY A 290 10.34 -3.22 12.70
N TRP A 291 10.75 -4.49 12.79
CA TRP A 291 10.48 -5.37 13.93
C TRP A 291 11.75 -5.54 14.77
N ILE A 292 11.53 -5.84 16.06
CA ILE A 292 12.62 -6.18 16.96
C ILE A 292 12.94 -7.66 16.77
N HIS A 293 14.23 -7.99 16.77
CA HIS A 293 14.69 -9.36 16.60
C HIS A 293 14.04 -10.32 17.61
N GLY A 294 13.55 -11.45 17.13
CA GLY A 294 12.88 -12.47 17.96
C GLY A 294 11.52 -12.03 18.53
N SER A 295 10.95 -10.92 18.04
CA SER A 295 9.63 -10.48 18.48
C SER A 295 8.55 -11.48 18.06
N ARG A 296 7.45 -11.53 18.83
CA ARG A 296 6.26 -12.32 18.47
C ARG A 296 5.71 -12.00 17.08
N MET A 297 5.96 -10.78 16.59
CA MET A 297 5.59 -10.40 15.23
C MET A 297 6.39 -11.18 14.21
N THR A 298 7.72 -11.25 14.33
CA THR A 298 8.58 -12.03 13.42
C THR A 298 8.16 -13.50 13.40
N GLN A 299 8.07 -14.12 14.59
CA GLN A 299 7.68 -15.53 14.74
C GLN A 299 6.33 -15.85 14.08
N THR A 300 5.40 -14.89 14.08
CA THR A 300 4.07 -15.06 13.47
C THR A 300 4.13 -15.29 11.96
N TYR A 301 5.09 -14.69 11.25
CA TYR A 301 5.20 -14.82 9.79
C TYR A 301 6.20 -15.88 9.37
N VAL A 302 7.28 -16.06 10.12
CA VAL A 302 8.27 -17.11 9.83
C VAL A 302 7.65 -18.51 9.99
N HIS A 303 6.77 -18.71 10.97
CA HIS A 303 6.05 -19.97 11.11
C HIS A 303 5.11 -20.26 9.91
N LEU A 304 4.59 -19.23 9.23
CA LEU A 304 3.71 -19.40 8.08
C LEU A 304 4.48 -19.82 6.81
N SER A 305 5.78 -19.53 6.74
CA SER A 305 6.64 -19.88 5.61
C SER A 305 7.30 -21.24 5.74
N GLY A 306 6.90 -22.10 6.68
CA GLY A 306 7.47 -23.44 6.93
C GLY A 306 7.63 -24.39 5.72
N ARG A 307 7.13 -24.04 4.53
CA ARG A 307 7.54 -24.66 3.25
C ARG A 307 9.02 -24.48 2.93
N ASP A 308 9.67 -23.47 3.51
CA ASP A 308 11.09 -23.20 3.33
C ASP A 308 11.98 -24.01 4.27
N GLN A 309 11.42 -24.62 5.34
CA GLN A 309 12.20 -25.50 6.21
C GLN A 309 12.63 -26.76 5.44
N ASP A 310 11.69 -27.40 4.75
CA ASP A 310 11.97 -28.58 3.94
C ASP A 310 12.93 -28.24 2.79
N ASN A 311 12.67 -27.15 2.05
CA ASN A 311 13.56 -26.71 0.97
C ASN A 311 14.96 -26.31 1.48
N ALA A 312 15.07 -25.68 2.64
CA ALA A 312 16.36 -25.34 3.24
C ALA A 312 17.12 -26.59 3.71
N ILE A 313 16.42 -27.58 4.28
CA ILE A 313 17.01 -28.87 4.64
C ILE A 313 17.48 -29.59 3.36
N LEU A 314 16.64 -29.67 2.32
CA LEU A 314 16.99 -30.28 1.03
C LEU A 314 18.23 -29.60 0.41
N LYS A 315 18.28 -28.26 0.40
CA LYS A 315 19.47 -27.50 -0.03
C LYS A 315 20.71 -27.78 0.81
N ALA A 316 20.58 -27.93 2.13
CA ALA A 316 21.71 -28.28 3.01
C ALA A 316 22.30 -29.66 2.69
N TYR A 317 21.49 -30.57 2.15
CA TYR A 317 21.92 -31.87 1.62
C TYR A 317 22.28 -31.82 0.12
N SER A 318 22.46 -30.63 -0.47
CA SER A 318 22.77 -30.44 -1.90
C SER A 318 21.73 -31.03 -2.86
N ILE A 319 20.46 -31.09 -2.43
CA ILE A 319 19.34 -31.46 -3.28
C ILE A 319 18.78 -30.19 -3.92
N ASP A 320 18.96 -30.06 -5.23
CA ASP A 320 18.43 -28.94 -6.01
C ASP A 320 16.90 -29.02 -6.11
N VAL A 321 16.22 -28.27 -5.25
CA VAL A 321 14.79 -28.00 -5.39
C VAL A 321 14.63 -26.86 -6.40
N LYS A 322 13.68 -26.97 -7.34
CA LYS A 322 13.33 -25.85 -8.23
C LYS A 322 12.91 -24.66 -7.38
N ASP A 323 13.82 -23.70 -7.25
CA ASP A 323 13.62 -22.53 -6.43
C ASP A 323 12.74 -21.54 -7.20
N GLU A 324 11.42 -21.58 -6.96
CA GLU A 324 10.51 -20.49 -7.31
C GLU A 324 10.73 -19.25 -6.39
N GLY A 325 11.86 -19.20 -5.67
CA GLY A 325 12.24 -18.30 -4.57
C GLY A 325 12.47 -16.83 -4.92
N LEU A 326 12.36 -16.43 -6.18
CA LEU A 326 12.56 -15.02 -6.57
C LEU A 326 11.22 -14.33 -6.83
N ILE A 327 11.02 -13.15 -6.26
CA ILE A 327 9.88 -12.27 -6.58
C ILE A 327 10.12 -11.65 -7.97
N GLN A 328 9.94 -12.45 -9.02
CA GLN A 328 10.15 -12.00 -10.39
C GLN A 328 8.89 -11.35 -10.99
N SER A 329 7.70 -11.79 -10.57
CA SER A 329 6.40 -11.26 -11.03
C SER A 329 6.26 -9.76 -10.79
N GLU A 330 6.84 -9.26 -9.69
CA GLU A 330 6.67 -7.87 -9.26
C GLU A 330 7.80 -6.93 -9.72
N ARG A 331 8.84 -7.41 -10.42
CA ARG A 331 9.96 -6.56 -10.86
C ARG A 331 9.54 -5.68 -12.06
N PRO A 332 9.76 -4.35 -12.01
CA PRO A 332 9.53 -3.46 -13.15
C PRO A 332 10.31 -3.87 -14.39
N SER A 333 9.73 -3.67 -15.57
CA SER A 333 10.41 -3.83 -16.86
C SER A 333 11.03 -2.51 -17.30
N ALA A 334 12.27 -2.55 -17.78
CA ALA A 334 12.91 -1.36 -18.36
C ALA A 334 12.37 -1.10 -19.77
N CYS A 335 12.09 0.16 -20.09
CA CYS A 335 11.71 0.55 -21.46
C CYS A 335 12.90 0.33 -22.42
N PRO A 336 12.75 -0.41 -23.53
CA PRO A 336 13.84 -0.62 -24.49
C PRO A 336 14.39 0.67 -25.12
N ARG A 337 13.56 1.72 -25.20
CA ARG A 337 13.93 3.00 -25.83
C ARG A 337 14.59 3.98 -24.86
N CYS A 338 14.02 4.18 -23.67
CA CYS A 338 14.46 5.23 -22.74
C CYS A 338 15.02 4.70 -21.42
N ASN A 339 15.08 3.37 -21.26
CA ASN A 339 15.54 2.64 -20.07
C ASN A 339 14.80 2.96 -18.76
N GLU A 340 13.73 3.74 -18.82
CA GLU A 340 12.93 4.07 -17.63
C GLU A 340 12.18 2.82 -17.14
N PRO A 341 12.09 2.56 -15.83
CA PRO A 341 11.30 1.45 -15.29
C PRO A 341 9.80 1.69 -15.50
N ASN A 342 9.08 0.65 -15.91
CA ASN A 342 7.63 0.62 -16.08
C ASN A 342 7.06 -0.59 -15.34
N ASP A 343 5.78 -0.51 -14.95
CA ASP A 343 5.10 -1.67 -14.38
C ASP A 343 5.10 -2.80 -15.40
N ARG A 344 5.35 -4.04 -14.95
CA ARG A 344 5.51 -5.20 -15.82
C ARG A 344 4.34 -5.41 -16.80
N ASN A 345 3.13 -5.01 -16.41
CA ASN A 345 1.90 -5.14 -17.19
C ASN A 345 1.52 -3.83 -17.92
N SER A 346 2.41 -2.84 -17.94
CA SER A 346 2.18 -1.58 -18.66
C SER A 346 2.10 -1.82 -20.15
N ARG A 347 1.05 -1.29 -20.78
CA ARG A 347 0.91 -1.30 -22.25
C ARG A 347 1.81 -0.29 -22.94
N PHE A 348 2.08 0.83 -22.28
CA PHE A 348 2.88 1.94 -22.80
C PHE A 348 3.89 2.41 -21.75
N CYS A 349 5.01 2.95 -22.21
CA CYS A 349 5.99 3.59 -21.36
C CYS A 349 5.45 4.92 -20.85
N TRP A 350 5.44 5.13 -19.53
CA TRP A 350 4.91 6.36 -18.93
C TRP A 350 5.72 7.61 -19.31
N LYS A 351 7.01 7.46 -19.63
CA LYS A 351 7.91 8.57 -19.97
C LYS A 351 7.93 8.91 -21.45
N CYS A 352 8.12 7.92 -22.32
CA CYS A 352 8.35 8.14 -23.75
C CYS A 352 7.21 7.67 -24.67
N GLY A 353 6.15 7.08 -24.11
CA GLY A 353 4.98 6.62 -24.86
C GLY A 353 5.19 5.34 -25.69
N MET A 354 6.39 4.75 -25.67
CA MET A 354 6.69 3.50 -26.41
C MET A 354 5.76 2.37 -25.97
N ILE A 355 5.27 1.57 -26.92
CA ILE A 355 4.47 0.37 -26.64
C ILE A 355 5.38 -0.69 -26.01
N LEU A 356 4.97 -1.22 -24.86
CA LEU A 356 5.71 -2.24 -24.10
C LEU A 356 5.06 -3.62 -24.16
N ASP A 357 3.75 -3.66 -24.41
CA ASP A 357 2.99 -4.91 -24.50
C ASP A 357 3.25 -5.59 -25.84
N LYS A 358 3.85 -6.79 -25.80
CA LYS A 358 4.18 -7.58 -26.99
C LYS A 358 2.96 -7.90 -27.85
N THR A 359 1.78 -8.06 -27.26
CA THR A 359 0.57 -8.38 -28.01
C THR A 359 0.11 -7.18 -28.84
N LEU A 360 0.06 -5.99 -28.22
CA LEU A 360 -0.22 -4.73 -28.89
C LEU A 360 0.85 -4.35 -29.91
N THR A 361 2.12 -4.64 -29.62
CA THR A 361 3.21 -4.46 -30.60
C THR A 361 3.00 -5.36 -31.81
N ASN A 362 2.64 -6.63 -31.62
CA ASN A 362 2.36 -7.54 -32.73
C ASN A 362 1.12 -7.13 -33.53
N GLU A 363 0.06 -6.65 -32.87
CA GLU A 363 -1.13 -6.13 -33.55
C GLU A 363 -0.80 -4.89 -34.40
N LYS A 364 -0.03 -3.94 -33.87
CA LYS A 364 0.41 -2.77 -34.65
C LYS A 364 1.39 -3.12 -35.77
N LEU A 365 2.34 -4.02 -35.52
CA LEU A 365 3.25 -4.51 -36.57
C LEU A 365 2.48 -5.21 -37.67
N LYS A 366 1.42 -5.96 -37.32
CA LYS A 366 0.53 -6.57 -38.29
C LYS A 366 -0.25 -5.52 -39.09
N GLU A 367 -0.80 -4.50 -38.45
CA GLU A 367 -1.46 -3.38 -39.14
C GLU A 367 -0.50 -2.62 -40.08
N GLU A 368 0.77 -2.43 -39.69
CA GLU A 368 1.79 -1.81 -40.55
C GLU A 368 2.22 -2.75 -41.68
N ALA A 369 2.35 -4.05 -41.43
CA ALA A 369 2.65 -5.06 -42.45
C ALA A 369 1.52 -5.16 -43.49
N ASP A 370 0.26 -5.14 -43.05
CA ASP A 370 -0.92 -5.15 -43.91
C ASP A 370 -0.93 -3.90 -44.83
N LYS A 371 -0.57 -2.72 -44.29
CA LYS A 371 -0.42 -1.49 -45.09
C LYS A 371 0.73 -1.55 -46.09
N ILE A 372 1.86 -2.16 -45.72
CA ILE A 372 3.00 -2.37 -46.63
C ILE A 372 2.60 -3.34 -47.74
N GLU A 373 1.90 -4.44 -47.43
CA GLU A 373 1.40 -5.38 -48.43
C GLU A 373 0.45 -4.67 -49.42
N GLU A 374 -0.50 -3.88 -48.92
CA GLU A 374 -1.41 -3.09 -49.76
C GLU A 374 -0.65 -2.11 -50.67
N SER A 375 0.31 -1.36 -50.13
CA SER A 375 1.14 -0.43 -50.91
C SER A 375 2.00 -1.13 -51.97
N VAL A 376 2.50 -2.33 -51.71
CA VAL A 376 3.29 -3.13 -52.66
C VAL A 376 2.40 -3.68 -53.78
N LEU A 377 1.16 -4.08 -53.47
CA LEU A 377 0.20 -4.55 -54.46
C LEU A 377 -0.31 -3.42 -55.36
N GLU A 378 -0.38 -2.19 -54.86
CA GLU A 378 -0.80 -1.02 -55.63
C GLU A 378 0.31 -0.41 -56.51
N SER A 379 1.58 -0.62 -56.19
CA SER A 379 2.69 0.01 -56.93
C SER A 379 2.87 -0.56 -58.35
N GLU A 380 3.05 0.31 -59.34
CA GLU A 380 3.40 0.03 -60.74
C GLU A 380 4.85 -0.50 -60.88
N ALA A 381 5.68 -0.38 -59.83
CA ALA A 381 7.07 -0.85 -59.82
C ALA A 381 7.20 -2.37 -59.59
N VAL A 382 6.12 -3.03 -59.18
CA VAL A 382 6.04 -4.47 -58.93
C VAL A 382 5.20 -5.11 -60.05
N ASP A 383 5.74 -6.13 -60.70
CA ASP A 383 5.06 -6.82 -61.80
C ASP A 383 3.87 -7.70 -61.32
N ASP A 384 2.92 -7.93 -62.22
CA ASP A 384 1.68 -8.66 -61.91
C ASP A 384 1.94 -10.12 -61.49
N THR A 385 3.02 -10.74 -61.99
CA THR A 385 3.45 -12.07 -61.58
C THR A 385 3.87 -12.10 -60.11
N THR A 386 4.65 -11.11 -59.67
CA THR A 386 5.07 -10.96 -58.27
C THR A 386 3.89 -10.63 -57.36
N LYS A 387 2.96 -9.77 -57.81
CA LYS A 387 1.71 -9.47 -57.07
C LYS A 387 0.83 -10.71 -56.91
N SER A 388 0.70 -11.52 -57.97
CA SER A 388 -0.06 -12.78 -57.91
C SER A 388 0.61 -13.80 -56.99
N MET A 389 1.94 -13.84 -56.95
CA MET A 389 2.66 -14.68 -56.00
C MET A 389 2.32 -14.27 -54.56
N ILE A 390 2.49 -12.99 -54.19
CA ILE A 390 2.20 -12.48 -52.83
C ILE A 390 0.78 -12.86 -52.36
N LYS A 391 -0.22 -12.78 -53.25
CA LYS A 391 -1.62 -13.14 -52.93
C LYS A 391 -1.85 -14.66 -52.73
N SER A 392 -1.03 -15.50 -53.35
CA SER A 392 -1.21 -16.96 -53.36
C SER A 392 -0.53 -17.71 -52.21
N PHE A 393 0.44 -17.08 -51.53
CA PHE A 393 1.17 -17.70 -50.43
C PHE A 393 0.40 -17.67 -49.11
N SER A 394 0.65 -18.67 -48.25
CA SER A 394 0.10 -18.70 -46.90
C SER A 394 0.67 -17.55 -46.05
N PRO A 395 -0.08 -17.06 -45.04
CA PRO A 395 0.31 -15.90 -44.22
C PRO A 395 1.71 -16.03 -43.60
N GLU A 396 2.16 -17.25 -43.33
CA GLU A 396 3.45 -17.55 -42.68
C GLU A 396 4.68 -17.25 -43.57
N TYR A 397 4.52 -17.17 -44.90
CA TYR A 397 5.61 -16.91 -45.84
C TYR A 397 5.54 -15.53 -46.51
N LYS A 398 4.47 -14.76 -46.27
CA LYS A 398 4.26 -13.45 -46.90
C LYS A 398 5.33 -12.43 -46.51
N ASP A 399 5.70 -12.38 -45.23
CA ASP A 399 6.70 -11.43 -44.71
C ASP A 399 8.07 -11.61 -45.38
N LEU A 400 8.50 -12.86 -45.57
CA LEU A 400 9.78 -13.20 -46.20
C LEU A 400 9.79 -12.79 -47.69
N ILE A 401 8.66 -12.94 -48.38
CA ILE A 401 8.53 -12.56 -49.79
C ILE A 401 8.50 -11.03 -49.91
N LEU A 402 7.77 -10.33 -49.04
CA LEU A 402 7.73 -8.87 -49.02
C LEU A 402 9.14 -8.31 -48.78
N GLU A 403 9.93 -8.90 -47.89
CA GLU A 403 11.33 -8.49 -47.67
C GLU A 403 12.19 -8.66 -48.93
N VAL A 404 12.06 -9.79 -49.65
CA VAL A 404 12.78 -10.06 -50.90
C VAL A 404 12.36 -9.08 -52.00
N VAL A 405 11.06 -8.83 -52.16
CA VAL A 405 10.53 -7.91 -53.17
C VAL A 405 10.96 -6.48 -52.89
N LEU A 406 10.86 -6.02 -51.64
CA LEU A 406 11.35 -4.70 -51.25
C LEU A 406 12.86 -4.58 -51.46
N SER A 407 13.64 -5.61 -51.11
CA SER A 407 15.09 -5.63 -51.36
C SER A 407 15.44 -5.52 -52.84
N ASP A 408 14.72 -6.23 -53.72
CA ASP A 408 14.91 -6.14 -55.18
C ASP A 408 14.55 -4.75 -55.71
N VAL A 409 13.42 -4.20 -55.27
CA VAL A 409 12.97 -2.86 -55.61
C VAL A 409 14.03 -1.82 -55.21
N PHE A 410 14.54 -1.87 -53.98
CA PHE A 410 15.56 -0.93 -53.48
C PHE A 410 16.95 -1.11 -54.14
N LYS A 411 17.24 -2.27 -54.72
CA LYS A 411 18.52 -2.52 -55.43
C LYS A 411 18.43 -2.19 -56.92
N ASN A 412 17.23 -2.13 -57.48
CA ASN A 412 17.01 -1.87 -58.89
C ASN A 412 16.70 -0.39 -59.14
N SER A 413 17.66 0.33 -59.74
CA SER A 413 17.58 1.77 -59.99
C SER A 413 16.35 2.18 -60.82
N SER A 414 15.94 1.36 -61.79
CA SER A 414 14.77 1.64 -62.63
C SER A 414 13.45 1.47 -61.88
N LYS A 415 13.34 0.47 -61.00
CA LYS A 415 12.15 0.29 -60.14
C LYS A 415 12.05 1.41 -59.10
N LEU A 416 13.18 1.85 -58.56
CA LEU A 416 13.24 2.98 -57.63
C LEU A 416 12.79 4.30 -58.25
N GLU A 417 13.18 4.58 -59.50
CA GLU A 417 12.72 5.78 -60.22
C GLU A 417 11.21 5.76 -60.43
N LYS A 418 10.63 4.62 -60.81
CA LYS A 418 9.17 4.46 -60.93
C LYS A 418 8.44 4.76 -59.62
N ILE A 419 8.94 4.26 -58.49
CA ILE A 419 8.34 4.56 -57.17
C ILE A 419 8.46 6.05 -56.85
N ARG A 420 9.58 6.70 -57.16
CA ARG A 420 9.74 8.14 -56.96
C ARG A 420 8.76 8.94 -57.79
N GLU A 421 8.52 8.54 -59.04
CA GLU A 421 7.51 9.16 -59.90
C GLU A 421 6.07 8.92 -59.41
N GLU A 422 5.78 7.74 -58.87
CA GLU A 422 4.48 7.43 -58.23
C GLU A 422 4.24 8.27 -56.98
N LEU A 423 5.24 8.39 -56.11
CA LEU A 423 5.17 9.21 -54.90
C LEU A 423 5.01 10.69 -55.24
N ALA A 424 5.72 11.18 -56.26
CA ALA A 424 5.56 12.53 -56.78
C ALA A 424 4.15 12.79 -57.34
N ARG A 425 3.55 11.81 -58.05
CA ARG A 425 2.16 11.87 -58.53
C ARG A 425 1.15 11.91 -57.37
N LYS A 426 1.44 11.22 -56.26
CA LYS A 426 0.61 11.20 -55.05
C LYS A 426 0.86 12.39 -54.09
N GLY A 427 1.76 13.31 -54.45
CA GLY A 427 2.06 14.51 -53.64
C GLY A 427 2.81 14.22 -52.34
N MET A 428 3.48 13.06 -52.25
CA MET A 428 4.29 12.66 -51.10
C MET A 428 5.77 12.85 -51.47
N THR A 429 6.49 13.69 -50.70
CA THR A 429 7.92 13.97 -50.90
C THR A 429 8.82 12.89 -50.35
#